data_AF-A0A7Y5RZN6-F1
#
_entry.id   AF-A0A7Y5RZN6-F1
#
_cell.length_a   1.000
_cell.length_b   1.000
_cell.length_c   1.000
_cell.angle_alpha   90.00
_cell.angle_beta   90.00
_cell.angle_gamma   90.00
#
_symmetry.space_group_name_H-M   'P 1'
#
loop_
_entity.id
_entity.type
_entity.pdbx_description
1 polymer ?
#
loop_
_entity_poly.entity_id
_entity_poly.type
_entity_poly.pdbx_seq_one_letter_code
_entity_poly.pdbx_strand_id
1 'polypeptide(L)'
;MPSVSDSRRDRWRHSDAAWLAVAMLLALALRWPLLRGPGFWPDLAQFATWSWMSIEEGLAKPYEFRPAAASPARWANYPPLYLLVLNGWGRLFPLVTGIPLDRDLILALNREQRTEAALDAVRFFKLPAVASDLLTMLLLWRCLRRRMSQADAIGGATWPRPGWPVLVAALYGLNPAVLYDSAVWGQVDSLHTLLMLLSLDAAARRRTAPMSF
;
A
#
# COMPACT_ATOMS: atom_id res chain seq x y z
N MET A 1 1.97 35.39 -28.38
CA MET A 1 2.65 35.53 -27.07
C MET A 1 1.85 34.75 -26.04
N PRO A 2 2.45 33.79 -25.31
CA PRO A 2 1.76 33.14 -24.20
C PRO A 2 1.41 34.19 -23.15
N SER A 3 0.16 34.23 -22.71
CA SER A 3 -0.25 35.19 -21.67
C SER A 3 0.55 34.90 -20.38
N VAL A 4 0.94 35.94 -19.64
CA VAL A 4 1.69 35.82 -18.37
C VAL A 4 0.99 34.85 -17.38
N SER A 5 -0.33 34.66 -17.51
CA SER A 5 -1.13 33.73 -16.71
C SER A 5 -0.81 32.24 -16.94
N ASP A 6 -0.48 31.82 -18.17
CA ASP A 6 -0.12 30.42 -18.48
C ASP A 6 1.24 30.04 -17.89
N SER A 7 2.21 30.94 -17.98
CA SER A 7 3.57 30.71 -17.45
C SER A 7 3.63 30.55 -15.91
N ARG A 8 2.63 31.10 -15.20
CA ARG A 8 2.49 30.89 -13.76
C ARG A 8 1.85 29.53 -13.51
N ARG A 9 0.74 29.17 -14.15
CA ARG A 9 0.09 27.87 -13.92
C ARG A 9 1.04 26.69 -14.14
N ASP A 10 1.83 26.68 -15.21
CA ASP A 10 2.75 25.57 -15.49
C ASP A 10 3.89 25.42 -14.48
N ARG A 11 4.43 26.52 -13.97
CA ARG A 11 5.49 26.47 -12.93
C ARG A 11 5.02 25.78 -11.65
N TRP A 12 3.78 26.04 -11.24
CA TRP A 12 3.24 25.48 -9.99
C TRP A 12 2.91 23.98 -10.14
N ARG A 13 2.55 23.54 -11.35
CA ARG A 13 2.30 22.11 -11.63
C ARG A 13 3.56 21.26 -11.53
N HIS A 14 4.70 21.80 -11.96
CA HIS A 14 6.00 21.10 -11.89
C HIS A 14 6.55 21.10 -10.46
N SER A 15 6.42 22.21 -9.71
CA SER A 15 6.84 22.26 -8.31
C SER A 15 6.05 21.30 -7.41
N ASP A 16 4.74 21.17 -7.63
CA ASP A 16 3.90 20.27 -6.81
C ASP A 16 4.26 18.79 -6.97
N ALA A 17 4.64 18.36 -8.17
CA ALA A 17 5.07 16.98 -8.41
C ALA A 17 6.43 16.69 -7.77
N ALA A 18 7.37 17.65 -7.85
CA ALA A 18 8.67 17.54 -7.18
C ALA A 18 8.49 17.48 -5.65
N TRP A 19 7.64 18.34 -5.08
CA TRP A 19 7.36 18.31 -3.64
C TRP A 19 6.62 17.05 -3.19
N LEU A 20 5.72 16.50 -4.02
CA LEU A 20 5.14 15.18 -3.76
C LEU A 20 6.23 14.10 -3.71
N ALA A 21 7.14 14.09 -4.69
CA ALA A 21 8.24 13.13 -4.71
C ALA A 21 9.12 13.25 -3.46
N VAL A 22 9.45 14.46 -3.03
CA VAL A 22 10.16 14.72 -1.76
C VAL A 22 9.39 14.17 -0.57
N ALA A 23 8.07 14.42 -0.48
CA ALA A 23 7.25 13.90 0.61
C ALA A 23 7.19 12.36 0.63
N MET A 24 7.08 11.72 -0.54
CA MET A 24 7.10 10.26 -0.68
C MET A 24 8.46 9.67 -0.30
N LEU A 25 9.56 10.31 -0.73
CA LEU A 25 10.92 9.90 -0.36
C LEU A 25 11.15 10.04 1.14
N LEU A 26 10.68 11.13 1.76
CA LEU A 26 10.76 11.31 3.21
C LEU A 26 9.94 10.23 3.95
N ALA A 27 8.72 9.95 3.49
CA ALA A 27 7.87 8.92 4.05
C ALA A 27 8.50 7.52 3.93
N LEU A 28 9.19 7.23 2.82
CA LEU A 28 9.96 6.00 2.63
C LEU A 28 11.22 5.97 3.51
N ALA A 29 11.96 7.07 3.60
CA ALA A 29 13.16 7.18 4.41
C ALA A 29 12.88 6.95 5.90
N LEU A 30 11.75 7.44 6.41
CA LEU A 30 11.30 7.17 7.78
C LEU A 30 10.88 5.72 7.99
N ARG A 31 10.27 5.07 6.99
CA ARG A 31 9.90 3.64 7.05
C ARG A 31 11.10 2.71 6.98
N TRP A 32 12.17 3.11 6.28
CA TRP A 32 13.34 2.28 6.04
C TRP A 32 13.98 1.68 7.30
N PRO A 33 14.29 2.45 8.37
CA PRO A 33 14.79 1.86 9.61
C PRO A 33 13.72 1.02 10.34
N LEU A 34 12.44 1.37 10.23
CA LEU A 34 11.32 0.66 10.88
C LEU A 34 11.10 -0.74 10.26
N LEU A 35 11.31 -0.86 8.95
CA LEU A 35 11.22 -2.14 8.24
C LEU A 35 12.19 -3.19 8.79
N ARG A 36 13.31 -2.79 9.40
CA ARG A 36 14.29 -3.72 9.97
C ARG A 36 13.76 -4.48 11.18
N GLY A 37 12.73 -3.95 11.85
CA GLY A 37 12.08 -4.60 12.98
C GLY A 37 11.27 -5.83 12.55
N PRO A 38 11.07 -6.80 13.46
CA PRO A 38 10.37 -8.06 13.17
C PRO A 38 8.87 -7.86 12.87
N GLY A 39 8.31 -6.71 13.25
CA GLY A 39 6.88 -6.43 13.18
C GLY A 39 6.02 -7.42 13.94
N PHE A 40 4.76 -7.54 13.52
CA PHE A 40 3.85 -8.49 14.14
C PHE A 40 4.04 -9.86 13.49
N TRP A 41 4.99 -10.59 14.07
CA TRP A 41 5.50 -11.84 13.52
C TRP A 41 4.42 -12.88 13.16
N PRO A 42 3.39 -13.12 13.99
CA PRO A 42 2.36 -14.11 13.67
C PRO A 42 1.64 -13.83 12.34
N ASP A 43 1.27 -12.56 12.08
CA ASP A 43 0.62 -12.18 10.82
C ASP A 43 1.56 -12.36 9.63
N LEU A 44 2.82 -11.92 9.76
CA LEU A 44 3.81 -12.01 8.67
C LEU A 44 4.18 -13.47 8.34
N ALA A 45 4.35 -14.31 9.36
CA ALA A 45 4.54 -15.75 9.18
C ALA A 45 3.32 -16.40 8.51
N GLN A 46 2.11 -15.96 8.88
CA GLN A 46 0.87 -16.42 8.28
C GLN A 46 0.74 -16.00 6.81
N PHE A 47 1.09 -14.76 6.46
CA PHE A 47 1.10 -14.28 5.07
C PHE A 47 2.10 -15.04 4.21
N ALA A 48 3.31 -15.29 4.72
CA ALA A 48 4.30 -16.13 4.05
C ALA A 48 3.79 -17.57 3.87
N THR A 49 3.13 -18.13 4.88
CA THR A 49 2.53 -19.48 4.83
C THR A 49 1.44 -19.58 3.78
N TRP A 50 0.50 -18.63 3.75
CA TRP A 50 -0.56 -18.58 2.74
C TRP A 50 0.02 -18.39 1.33
N SER A 51 1.04 -17.55 1.21
CA SER A 51 1.76 -17.34 -0.05
C SER A 51 2.38 -18.65 -0.55
N TRP A 52 3.18 -19.33 0.28
CA TRP A 52 3.80 -20.61 -0.05
C TRP A 52 2.75 -21.67 -0.45
N MET A 53 1.71 -21.88 0.37
CA MET A 53 0.62 -22.81 0.05
C MET A 53 -0.05 -22.49 -1.27
N SER A 54 -0.29 -21.20 -1.54
CA SER A 54 -0.94 -20.79 -2.79
C SER A 54 -0.07 -21.04 -4.02
N ILE A 55 1.26 -21.03 -3.86
CA ILE A 55 2.24 -21.25 -4.92
C ILE A 55 2.39 -22.75 -5.18
N GLU A 56 2.57 -23.56 -4.14
CA GLU A 56 2.85 -24.99 -4.23
C GLU A 56 1.58 -25.84 -4.47
N GLU A 57 0.48 -25.48 -3.83
CA GLU A 57 -0.73 -26.31 -3.78
C GLU A 57 -1.95 -25.63 -4.44
N GLY A 58 -1.79 -24.38 -4.89
CA GLY A 58 -2.82 -23.59 -5.56
C GLY A 58 -3.61 -22.67 -4.64
N LEU A 59 -4.28 -21.68 -5.26
CA LEU A 59 -4.93 -20.54 -4.57
C LEU A 59 -6.04 -20.93 -3.58
N ALA A 60 -6.65 -22.11 -3.74
CA ALA A 60 -7.71 -22.57 -2.85
C ALA A 60 -7.17 -23.15 -1.54
N LYS A 61 -5.92 -23.63 -1.52
CA LYS A 61 -5.34 -24.37 -0.39
C LYS A 61 -5.39 -23.60 0.95
N PRO A 62 -5.06 -22.30 1.00
CA PRO A 62 -5.13 -21.54 2.25
C PRO A 62 -6.54 -21.47 2.87
N TYR A 63 -7.60 -21.68 2.07
CA TYR A 63 -8.99 -21.66 2.53
C TYR A 63 -9.51 -23.02 3.00
N GLU A 64 -8.75 -24.09 2.79
CA GLU A 64 -9.15 -25.41 3.26
C GLU A 64 -9.29 -25.42 4.78
N PHE A 65 -10.32 -26.10 5.24
CA PHE A 65 -10.61 -26.25 6.64
C PHE A 65 -9.58 -27.16 7.28
N ARG A 66 -8.98 -26.73 8.40
CA ARG A 66 -8.08 -27.57 9.19
C ARG A 66 -8.65 -27.78 10.59
N PRO A 67 -8.66 -29.03 11.10
CA PRO A 67 -8.99 -29.29 12.49
C PRO A 67 -7.88 -28.68 13.35
N ALA A 68 -8.10 -27.48 13.89
CA ALA A 68 -7.26 -26.92 14.95
C ALA A 68 -7.77 -27.43 16.31
N ALA A 69 -6.85 -27.62 17.25
CA ALA A 69 -7.11 -28.25 18.55
C ALA A 69 -8.15 -27.52 19.44
N ALA A 70 -8.45 -26.25 19.16
CA ALA A 70 -9.32 -25.42 19.99
C ALA A 70 -10.63 -24.97 19.30
N SER A 71 -10.66 -24.87 17.97
CA SER A 71 -11.85 -24.56 17.17
C SER A 71 -11.51 -24.74 15.70
N PRO A 72 -12.33 -25.45 14.92
CA PRO A 72 -11.95 -25.73 13.56
C PRO A 72 -12.22 -24.48 12.71
N ALA A 73 -11.17 -23.94 12.10
CA ALA A 73 -11.19 -22.66 11.41
C ALA A 73 -10.52 -22.76 10.04
N ARG A 74 -10.98 -21.95 9.08
CA ARG A 74 -10.20 -21.72 7.86
C ARG A 74 -8.92 -20.99 8.24
N TRP A 75 -7.80 -21.42 7.68
CA TRP A 75 -6.52 -20.76 7.96
C TRP A 75 -6.50 -19.36 7.35
N ALA A 76 -6.91 -19.18 6.10
CA ALA A 76 -7.08 -17.86 5.49
C ALA A 76 -8.46 -17.26 5.79
N ASN A 77 -8.45 -16.07 6.38
CA ASN A 77 -9.63 -15.26 6.70
C ASN A 77 -9.74 -13.99 5.83
N TYR A 78 -8.89 -13.84 4.81
CA TYR A 78 -8.87 -12.68 3.92
C TYR A 78 -9.54 -12.99 2.58
N PRO A 79 -10.09 -11.99 1.87
CA PRO A 79 -10.69 -12.21 0.55
C PRO A 79 -9.68 -12.72 -0.50
N PRO A 80 -10.14 -13.45 -1.53
CA PRO A 80 -9.26 -14.07 -2.55
C PRO A 80 -8.29 -13.13 -3.25
N LEU A 81 -8.68 -11.85 -3.41
CA LEU A 81 -7.81 -10.85 -4.04
C LEU A 81 -6.48 -10.67 -3.28
N TYR A 82 -6.48 -10.74 -1.95
CA TYR A 82 -5.24 -10.60 -1.20
C TYR A 82 -4.33 -11.83 -1.37
N LEU A 83 -4.92 -13.03 -1.48
CA LEU A 83 -4.17 -14.24 -1.74
C LEU A 83 -3.51 -14.21 -3.13
N LEU A 84 -4.15 -13.60 -4.13
CA LEU A 84 -3.53 -13.35 -5.43
C LEU A 84 -2.31 -12.42 -5.31
N VAL A 85 -2.41 -11.37 -4.49
CA VAL A 85 -1.27 -10.47 -4.21
C VAL A 85 -0.15 -11.24 -3.52
N LEU A 86 -0.44 -12.01 -2.47
CA LEU A 86 0.53 -12.82 -1.75
C LEU A 86 1.18 -13.88 -2.65
N ASN A 87 0.41 -14.52 -3.54
CA ASN A 87 0.90 -15.51 -4.49
C ASN A 87 1.92 -14.91 -5.46
N GLY A 88 1.60 -13.76 -6.06
CA GLY A 88 2.54 -13.03 -6.91
C GLY A 88 3.76 -12.54 -6.13
N TRP A 89 3.53 -11.97 -4.94
CA TRP A 89 4.60 -11.43 -4.10
C TRP A 89 5.58 -12.50 -3.64
N GLY A 90 5.09 -13.67 -3.20
CA GLY A 90 5.94 -14.79 -2.79
C GLY A 90 6.79 -15.35 -3.92
N ARG A 91 6.32 -15.32 -5.17
CA ARG A 91 7.15 -15.70 -6.33
C ARG A 91 8.28 -14.71 -6.61
N LEU A 92 8.11 -13.45 -6.22
CA LEU A 92 9.17 -12.44 -6.32
C LEU A 92 10.22 -12.59 -5.21
N PHE A 93 9.86 -13.14 -4.05
CA PHE A 93 10.78 -13.30 -2.92
C PHE A 93 12.11 -13.99 -3.31
N PRO A 94 12.13 -15.22 -3.86
CA PRO A 94 13.39 -15.87 -4.21
C PRO A 94 14.16 -15.15 -5.31
N LEU A 95 13.47 -14.41 -6.19
CA LEU A 95 14.12 -13.62 -7.25
C LEU A 95 14.85 -12.39 -6.71
N VAL A 96 14.33 -11.80 -5.62
CA VAL A 96 14.88 -10.58 -5.01
C VAL A 96 15.92 -10.92 -3.94
N THR A 97 15.68 -11.95 -3.13
CA THR A 97 16.53 -12.27 -1.98
C THR A 97 17.52 -13.40 -2.25
N GLY A 98 17.30 -14.21 -3.28
CA GLY A 98 18.05 -15.45 -3.51
C GLY A 98 17.69 -16.58 -2.53
N ILE A 99 16.70 -16.36 -1.65
CA ILE A 99 16.29 -17.31 -0.61
C ILE A 99 15.03 -18.05 -1.09
N PRO A 100 15.01 -19.40 -1.08
CA PRO A 100 13.81 -20.13 -1.46
C PRO A 100 12.67 -19.87 -0.45
N LEU A 101 11.46 -19.61 -0.95
CA LEU A 101 10.24 -19.64 -0.14
C LEU A 101 9.77 -21.09 -0.04
N ASP A 102 10.43 -21.88 0.82
CA ASP A 102 10.18 -23.32 0.96
C ASP A 102 9.58 -23.69 2.33
N ARG A 103 9.31 -24.98 2.49
CA ARG A 103 8.72 -25.53 3.72
C ARG A 103 9.58 -25.27 4.95
N ASP A 104 10.91 -25.30 4.82
CA ASP A 104 11.81 -25.13 5.95
C ASP A 104 11.82 -23.69 6.44
N LEU A 105 11.82 -22.72 5.52
CA LEU A 105 11.63 -21.32 5.85
C LEU A 105 10.27 -21.07 6.51
N ILE A 106 9.18 -21.65 5.97
CA ILE A 106 7.85 -21.53 6.57
C ILE A 106 7.82 -22.12 7.98
N LEU A 107 8.46 -23.27 8.23
CA LEU A 107 8.54 -23.86 9.57
C LEU A 107 9.37 -22.99 10.53
N ALA A 108 10.46 -22.39 10.07
CA ALA A 108 11.26 -21.46 10.86
C ALA A 108 10.44 -20.22 11.26
N LEU A 109 9.69 -19.65 10.31
CA LEU A 109 8.77 -18.53 10.55
C LEU A 109 7.69 -18.89 11.58
N ASN A 110 7.00 -20.02 11.41
CA ASN A 110 5.93 -20.42 12.34
C ASN A 110 6.43 -20.80 13.74
N ARG A 111 7.74 -21.08 13.90
CA ARG A 111 8.40 -21.31 15.20
C ARG A 111 9.07 -20.06 15.77
N GLU A 112 8.83 -18.90 15.15
CA GLU A 112 9.45 -17.62 15.51
C GLU A 112 10.98 -17.66 15.57
N GLN A 113 11.59 -18.50 14.73
CA GLN A 113 13.05 -18.59 14.62
C GLN A 113 13.56 -17.38 13.87
N ARG A 114 14.42 -16.59 14.53
CA ARG A 114 14.98 -15.35 13.97
C ARG A 114 16.27 -15.58 13.20
N THR A 115 16.24 -16.53 12.25
CA THR A 115 17.32 -16.68 11.28
C THR A 115 17.34 -15.49 10.31
N GLU A 116 18.47 -15.22 9.67
CA GLU A 116 18.56 -14.14 8.67
C GLU A 116 17.52 -14.31 7.55
N ALA A 117 17.33 -15.55 7.08
CA ALA A 117 16.32 -15.85 6.07
C ALA A 117 14.88 -15.55 6.53
N ALA A 118 14.55 -15.87 7.78
CA ALA A 118 13.24 -15.55 8.34
C ALA A 118 13.04 -14.04 8.51
N LEU A 119 14.06 -13.32 8.94
CA LEU A 119 14.03 -11.86 9.05
C LEU A 119 13.86 -11.20 7.69
N ASP A 120 14.54 -11.69 6.65
CA ASP A 120 14.41 -11.18 5.29
C ASP A 120 13.03 -11.47 4.69
N ALA A 121 12.46 -12.65 4.95
CA ALA A 121 11.08 -12.94 4.60
C ALA A 121 10.12 -11.95 5.26
N VAL A 122 10.20 -11.79 6.58
CA VAL A 122 9.36 -10.85 7.34
C VAL A 122 9.47 -9.42 6.82
N ARG A 123 10.68 -8.93 6.56
CA ARG A 123 10.93 -7.59 5.97
C ARG A 123 10.30 -7.48 4.59
N PHE A 124 10.45 -8.51 3.76
CA PHE A 124 9.94 -8.53 2.40
C PHE A 124 8.41 -8.53 2.35
N PHE A 125 7.75 -9.26 3.23
CA PHE A 125 6.29 -9.33 3.29
C PHE A 125 5.61 -8.06 3.83
N LYS A 126 6.37 -7.12 4.42
CA LYS A 126 5.87 -5.78 4.77
C LYS A 126 5.80 -4.81 3.58
N LEU A 127 6.60 -5.04 2.55
CA LEU A 127 6.75 -4.11 1.43
C LEU A 127 5.44 -3.83 0.65
N PRO A 128 4.50 -4.78 0.47
CA PRO A 128 3.21 -4.49 -0.16
C PRO A 128 2.41 -3.41 0.59
N ALA A 129 2.45 -3.40 1.92
CA ALA A 129 1.78 -2.39 2.74
C ALA A 129 2.41 -1.01 2.54
N VAL A 130 3.76 -0.94 2.61
CA VAL A 130 4.51 0.30 2.35
C VAL A 130 4.27 0.83 0.94
N ALA A 131 4.29 -0.03 -0.07
CA ALA A 131 3.99 0.36 -1.45
C ALA A 131 2.56 0.92 -1.57
N SER A 132 1.60 0.28 -0.91
CA SER A 132 0.20 0.73 -0.91
C SER A 132 0.01 2.10 -0.26
N ASP A 133 0.73 2.41 0.81
CA ASP A 133 0.76 3.74 1.41
C ASP A 133 1.28 4.81 0.46
N LEU A 134 2.42 4.54 -0.20
CA LEU A 134 3.01 5.47 -1.17
C LEU A 134 2.08 5.73 -2.36
N LEU A 135 1.42 4.68 -2.86
CA LEU A 135 0.39 4.81 -3.90
C LEU A 135 -0.84 5.58 -3.40
N THR A 136 -1.20 5.44 -2.14
CA THR A 136 -2.29 6.21 -1.51
C THR A 136 -1.94 7.69 -1.42
N MET A 137 -0.69 8.04 -1.07
CA MET A 137 -0.20 9.42 -1.12
C MET A 137 -0.34 10.03 -2.52
N LEU A 138 0.12 9.31 -3.55
CA LEU A 138 0.00 9.72 -4.95
C LEU A 138 -1.46 9.90 -5.37
N LEU A 139 -2.33 8.99 -4.95
CA LEU A 139 -3.75 9.02 -5.29
C LEU A 139 -4.48 10.19 -4.61
N LEU A 140 -4.21 10.45 -3.33
CA LEU A 140 -4.75 11.61 -2.60
C LEU A 140 -4.36 12.91 -3.29
N TRP A 141 -3.08 13.09 -3.62
CA TRP A 141 -2.59 14.25 -4.36
C TRP A 141 -3.31 14.40 -5.71
N ARG A 142 -3.42 13.31 -6.49
CA ARG A 142 -4.07 13.32 -7.81
C ARG A 142 -5.57 13.62 -7.71
N CYS A 143 -6.24 13.13 -6.68
CA CYS A 143 -7.67 13.37 -6.45
C CYS A 143 -7.93 14.83 -6.05
N LEU A 144 -7.14 15.37 -5.12
CA LEU A 144 -7.32 16.73 -4.65
C LEU A 144 -6.98 17.75 -5.76
N ARG A 145 -5.90 17.54 -6.52
CA ARG A 145 -5.57 18.40 -7.68
C ARG A 145 -6.70 18.49 -8.69
N ARG A 146 -7.32 17.35 -9.03
CA ARG A 146 -8.44 17.34 -9.98
C ARG A 146 -9.65 18.10 -9.45
N ARG A 147 -10.01 17.91 -8.18
CA ARG A 147 -11.14 18.62 -7.55
C ARG A 147 -10.91 20.12 -7.48
N MET A 148 -9.68 20.54 -7.17
CA MET A 148 -9.30 21.95 -7.16
C MET A 148 -9.41 22.57 -8.55
N SER A 149 -8.89 21.89 -9.58
CA SER A 149 -9.03 22.36 -10.97
C SER A 149 -10.49 22.47 -11.42
N GLN A 150 -11.38 21.62 -10.93
CA GLN A 150 -12.82 21.72 -11.19
C GLN A 150 -13.45 22.90 -10.43
N ALA A 151 -13.13 23.11 -9.16
CA ALA A 151 -13.66 24.22 -8.36
C ALA A 151 -13.25 25.60 -8.92
N ASP A 152 -11.98 25.75 -9.30
CA ASP A 152 -11.45 26.96 -9.95
C ASP A 152 -12.20 27.28 -11.26
N ALA A 153 -12.58 26.25 -12.02
CA ALA A 153 -13.28 26.42 -13.30
C ALA A 153 -14.73 26.94 -13.14
N ILE A 154 -15.37 26.72 -11.99
CA ILE A 154 -16.77 27.08 -11.73
C ILE A 154 -16.85 28.44 -10.98
N GLY A 155 -15.72 29.12 -10.76
CA GLY A 155 -15.67 30.42 -10.06
C GLY A 155 -16.01 30.34 -8.56
N GLY A 156 -16.13 29.13 -8.01
CA GLY A 156 -16.52 28.85 -6.64
C GLY A 156 -15.32 28.64 -5.72
N ALA A 157 -14.92 29.71 -5.03
CA ALA A 157 -14.17 29.73 -3.77
C ALA A 157 -12.62 29.62 -3.74
N THR A 158 -12.13 30.50 -2.87
CA THR A 158 -10.81 30.90 -2.34
C THR A 158 -10.03 29.84 -1.55
N TRP A 159 -10.27 28.55 -1.75
CA TRP A 159 -9.60 27.48 -1.01
C TRP A 159 -9.72 26.13 -1.76
N PRO A 160 -8.66 25.30 -1.84
CA PRO A 160 -7.36 25.40 -1.17
C PRO A 160 -6.27 26.12 -2.00
N ARG A 161 -5.24 26.60 -1.31
CA ARG A 161 -4.05 27.21 -1.93
C ARG A 161 -3.20 26.18 -2.69
N PRO A 162 -2.36 26.62 -3.64
CA PRO A 162 -1.36 25.73 -4.23
C PRO A 162 -0.51 25.05 -3.14
N GLY A 163 -0.19 23.76 -3.32
CA GLY A 163 0.53 22.94 -2.32
C GLY A 163 -0.35 22.13 -1.35
N TRP A 164 -1.66 22.41 -1.23
CA TRP A 164 -2.57 21.60 -0.40
C TRP A 164 -2.59 20.09 -0.74
N PRO A 165 -2.63 19.70 -2.04
CA PRO A 165 -2.54 18.29 -2.43
C PRO A 165 -1.29 17.59 -1.90
N VAL A 166 -0.15 18.30 -1.89
CA VAL A 166 1.11 17.78 -1.35
C VAL A 166 1.03 17.69 0.16
N LEU A 167 0.51 18.72 0.84
CA LEU A 167 0.35 18.72 2.30
C LEU A 167 -0.52 17.55 2.76
N VAL A 168 -1.68 17.31 2.13
CA VAL A 168 -2.56 16.19 2.47
C VAL A 168 -1.87 14.84 2.24
N ALA A 169 -1.17 14.67 1.13
CA ALA A 169 -0.40 13.46 0.86
C ALA A 169 0.71 13.24 1.91
N ALA A 170 1.44 14.31 2.28
CA ALA A 170 2.48 14.26 3.30
C ALA A 170 1.91 13.95 4.69
N LEU A 171 0.80 14.58 5.09
CA LEU A 171 0.13 14.31 6.36
C LEU A 171 -0.31 12.85 6.47
N TYR A 172 -0.82 12.25 5.39
CA TYR A 172 -1.11 10.81 5.35
C TYR A 172 0.17 9.97 5.47
N GLY A 173 1.16 10.23 4.61
CA GLY A 173 2.38 9.42 4.53
C GLY A 173 3.25 9.47 5.79
N LEU A 174 3.19 10.57 6.53
CA LEU A 174 3.93 10.81 7.77
C LEU A 174 3.07 10.56 9.02
N ASN A 175 1.81 10.12 8.87
CA ASN A 175 0.94 9.79 9.99
C ASN A 175 1.57 8.63 10.79
N PRO A 176 1.80 8.77 12.11
CA PRO A 176 2.35 7.70 12.94
C PRO A 176 1.58 6.38 12.87
N ALA A 177 0.25 6.43 12.76
CA ALA A 177 -0.58 5.24 12.64
C ALA A 177 -0.33 4.50 11.32
N VAL A 178 -0.19 5.24 10.22
CA VAL A 178 0.07 4.69 8.89
C VAL A 178 1.51 4.15 8.77
N LEU A 179 2.47 4.84 9.39
CA LEU A 179 3.85 4.36 9.53
C LEU A 179 3.92 3.06 10.34
N TYR A 180 3.16 3.00 11.43
CA TYR A 180 3.10 1.85 12.32
C TYR A 180 2.45 0.65 11.62
N ASP A 181 1.29 0.83 11.00
CA ASP A 181 0.55 -0.22 10.30
C ASP A 181 1.39 -0.91 9.21
N SER A 182 2.04 -0.12 8.35
CA SER A 182 2.80 -0.68 7.22
C SER A 182 4.20 -1.15 7.61
N ALA A 183 5.04 -0.27 8.15
CA ALA A 183 6.47 -0.55 8.30
C ALA A 183 6.81 -1.23 9.64
N VAL A 184 6.10 -0.86 10.72
CA VAL A 184 6.32 -1.47 12.03
C VAL A 184 5.60 -2.81 12.09
N TRP A 185 4.29 -2.86 11.88
CA TRP A 185 3.47 -4.06 11.97
C TRP A 185 3.62 -4.95 10.75
N GLY A 186 3.34 -4.43 9.55
CA GLY A 186 3.29 -5.20 8.30
C GLY A 186 1.89 -5.58 7.85
N GLN A 187 0.87 -4.83 8.27
CA GLN A 187 -0.53 -5.18 8.07
C GLN A 187 -1.01 -4.81 6.66
N VAL A 188 -2.07 -5.48 6.18
CA VAL A 188 -2.64 -5.25 4.85
C VAL A 188 -3.50 -3.98 4.73
N ASP A 189 -3.87 -3.32 5.84
CA ASP A 189 -4.89 -2.26 5.85
C ASP A 189 -4.56 -1.13 4.85
N SER A 190 -3.28 -0.83 4.63
CA SER A 190 -2.82 0.08 3.56
C SER A 190 -3.31 -0.31 2.15
N LEU A 191 -3.30 -1.60 1.80
CA LEU A 191 -3.79 -2.09 0.50
C LEU A 191 -5.31 -1.93 0.40
N HIS A 192 -6.04 -2.27 1.47
CA HIS A 192 -7.49 -2.09 1.51
C HIS A 192 -7.86 -0.60 1.37
N THR A 193 -7.14 0.27 2.09
CA THR A 193 -7.31 1.72 2.04
C THR A 193 -7.08 2.28 0.63
N LEU A 194 -6.03 1.83 -0.06
CA LEU A 194 -5.76 2.18 -1.44
C LEU A 194 -6.94 1.83 -2.37
N LEU A 195 -7.43 0.58 -2.28
CA LEU A 195 -8.54 0.09 -3.10
C LEU A 195 -9.85 0.84 -2.80
N MET A 196 -10.11 1.15 -1.52
CA MET A 196 -11.26 1.95 -1.12
C MET A 196 -11.18 3.36 -1.69
N LEU A 197 -10.03 4.02 -1.63
CA LEU A 197 -9.85 5.36 -2.19
C LEU A 197 -9.98 5.36 -3.72
N LEU A 198 -9.48 4.34 -4.42
CA LEU A 198 -9.69 4.16 -5.86
C LEU A 198 -11.18 4.01 -6.20
N SER A 199 -11.91 3.22 -5.42
CA SER A 199 -13.35 3.02 -5.58
C SER A 199 -14.13 4.34 -5.40
N LEU A 200 -13.83 5.08 -4.33
CA LEU A 200 -14.42 6.39 -4.07
C LEU A 200 -14.11 7.40 -5.17
N ASP A 201 -12.87 7.40 -5.68
CA ASP A 201 -12.47 8.26 -6.79
C ASP A 201 -13.25 7.92 -8.07
N ALA A 202 -13.36 6.63 -8.41
CA ALA A 202 -14.13 6.18 -9.57
C ALA A 202 -15.62 6.57 -9.46
N ALA A 203 -16.22 6.39 -8.29
CA ALA A 203 -17.60 6.78 -8.01
C ALA A 203 -17.81 8.30 -8.14
N ALA A 204 -16.88 9.10 -7.61
CA ALA A 204 -16.94 10.56 -7.70
C ALA A 204 -16.83 11.06 -9.16
N ARG A 205 -16.01 10.40 -9.98
CA ARG A 205 -15.88 10.71 -11.41
C ARG A 205 -17.16 10.43 -12.18
N ARG A 206 -17.87 9.34 -11.88
CA ARG A 206 -19.16 9.04 -12.54
C ARG A 206 -20.24 10.08 -12.25
N ARG A 207 -20.31 10.60 -11.03
CA ARG A 207 -21.30 11.64 -10.65
C ARG A 207 -21.03 13.01 -11.28
N THR A 208 -19.83 13.24 -11.81
CA THR A 208 -19.43 14.52 -12.41
C THR A 208 -19.43 14.48 -13.94
N ALA A 209 -19.70 13.34 -14.56
CA ALA A 209 -19.99 13.26 -15.98
C ALA A 209 -21.41 13.79 -16.23
N PRO A 210 -21.62 14.73 -17.19
CA PRO A 210 -22.97 15.16 -17.53
C PRO A 210 -23.77 13.97 -18.04
N MET A 211 -24.99 13.77 -17.52
CA MET A 211 -25.95 12.85 -18.14
C MET A 211 -26.31 13.42 -19.51
N SER A 212 -25.72 12.87 -20.58
CA SER A 212 -26.23 13.05 -21.93
C SER A 212 -27.51 12.22 -22.04
N PHE A 213 -28.66 12.90 -21.99
CA PHE A 213 -29.93 12.37 -22.47
C PHE A 213 -30.01 12.52 -23.98
#